data_AF-A0A6B9WHI6-F1
#
_entry.id   AF-A0A6B9WHI6-F1
#
_cell.length_a   1.000
_cell.length_b   1.000
_cell.length_c   1.000
_cell.angle_alpha   90.00
_cell.angle_beta   90.00
_cell.angle_gamma   90.00
#
_symmetry.space_group_name_H-M   'P 1'
#
loop_
_entity.id
_entity.type
_entity.pdbx_description
1 polymer ?
#
loop_
_entity_poly.entity_id
_entity_poly.type
_entity_poly.pdbx_seq_one_letter_code
_entity_poly.pdbx_strand_id
1 'polypeptide(L)'
;FDHDLVYNVLHGAKNSEHALQFFRWVERANIFEHNRETHLKIIEILGRASKLNHARCILLDMPKKGLEWDEDLWVLMIDSYGKAGIVQESVKLFQKMEELGV
;
A
#
# COMPACT_ATOMS: atom_id res chain seq x y z
N PHE A 1 -2.61 -1.58 -19.97
CA PHE A 1 -1.41 -1.12 -19.26
C PHE A 1 -0.66 -2.35 -18.77
N ASP A 2 0.67 -2.36 -18.80
CA ASP A 2 1.45 -3.39 -18.13
C ASP A 2 1.88 -2.92 -16.73
N HIS A 3 2.39 -3.86 -15.93
CA HIS A 3 2.75 -3.60 -14.54
C HIS A 3 3.97 -2.70 -14.42
N ASP A 4 4.92 -2.81 -15.33
CA ASP A 4 6.15 -2.01 -15.33
C ASP A 4 5.85 -0.53 -15.59
N LEU A 5 4.96 -0.22 -16.54
CA LEU A 5 4.53 1.14 -16.82
C LEU A 5 3.85 1.76 -15.60
N VAL A 6 2.89 1.05 -14.99
CA VAL A 6 2.17 1.55 -13.81
C VAL A 6 3.14 1.76 -12.65
N TYR A 7 4.03 0.80 -12.39
CA TYR A 7 5.07 0.92 -11.36
C TYR A 7 5.98 2.13 -11.62
N ASN A 8 6.46 2.33 -12.85
CA ASN A 8 7.34 3.44 -13.19
C ASN A 8 6.65 4.80 -13.03
N VAL A 9 5.37 4.91 -13.38
CA VAL A 9 4.58 6.14 -13.14
C VAL A 9 4.46 6.42 -11.65
N LEU A 10 4.19 5.39 -10.82
CA LEU A 10 4.15 5.54 -9.36
C LEU A 10 5.53 5.93 -8.80
N HIS A 11 6.58 5.26 -9.24
CA HIS A 11 7.95 5.49 -8.80
C HIS A 11 8.44 6.91 -9.10
N GLY A 12 8.07 7.43 -10.27
CA GLY A 12 8.40 8.81 -10.69
C GLY A 12 7.51 9.90 -10.07
N ALA A 13 6.46 9.54 -9.33
CA ALA A 13 5.51 10.51 -8.79
C ALA A 13 6.13 11.32 -7.63
N LYS A 14 6.21 12.65 -7.80
CA LYS A 14 6.73 13.57 -6.76
C LYS A 14 5.70 13.90 -5.67
N ASN A 15 4.42 13.71 -5.96
CA ASN A 15 3.32 14.05 -5.06
C ASN A 15 2.50 12.79 -4.74
N SER A 16 2.38 12.46 -3.45
CA SER A 16 1.66 11.28 -3.00
C SER A 16 0.16 11.31 -3.32
N GLU A 17 -0.46 12.48 -3.42
CA GLU A 17 -1.85 12.63 -3.85
C GLU A 17 -2.03 12.25 -5.31
N HIS A 18 -1.17 12.74 -6.20
CA HIS A 18 -1.23 12.37 -7.62
C HIS A 18 -0.94 10.88 -7.83
N ALA A 19 0.02 10.31 -7.09
CA ALA A 19 0.28 8.87 -7.12
C ALA A 19 -0.96 8.06 -6.73
N LEU A 20 -1.65 8.46 -5.64
CA LEU A 20 -2.86 7.80 -5.17
C LEU A 20 -4.02 7.94 -6.16
N GLN A 21 -4.20 9.13 -6.75
CA GLN A 21 -5.22 9.37 -7.76
C GLN A 21 -5.00 8.51 -9.00
N PHE A 22 -3.75 8.44 -9.50
CA PHE A 22 -3.38 7.58 -10.61
C PHE A 22 -3.63 6.10 -10.28
N PHE A 23 -3.16 5.63 -9.12
CA PHE A 23 -3.36 4.25 -8.65
C PHE A 23 -4.85 3.86 -8.66
N ARG A 24 -5.72 4.72 -8.12
CA ARG A 24 -7.17 4.48 -8.10
C ARG A 24 -7.82 4.62 -9.47
N TRP A 25 -7.33 5.53 -10.30
CA TRP A 25 -7.90 5.78 -11.62
C TRP A 25 -7.70 4.59 -12.57
N VAL A 26 -6.50 4.00 -12.62
CA VAL A 26 -6.25 2.83 -13.49
C VAL A 26 -7.12 1.63 -13.12
N GLU A 27 -7.42 1.46 -11.83
CA GLU A 27 -8.34 0.44 -11.34
C GLU A 27 -9.80 0.76 -11.70
N ARG A 28 -10.26 2.00 -11.45
CA ARG A 28 -11.64 2.43 -11.75
C ARG A 28 -11.96 2.45 -13.24
N ALA A 29 -10.97 2.72 -14.08
CA ALA A 29 -11.11 2.66 -15.53
C ALA A 29 -11.19 1.21 -16.05
N ASN A 30 -10.97 0.21 -15.18
CA ASN A 30 -10.97 -1.21 -15.51
C ASN A 30 -9.97 -1.57 -16.63
N ILE A 31 -8.83 -0.86 -16.65
CA ILE A 31 -7.77 -1.01 -17.66
C ILE A 31 -6.50 -1.69 -17.11
N PHE A 32 -6.49 -1.96 -15.81
CA PHE A 32 -5.35 -2.52 -15.08
C PHE A 32 -5.78 -3.12 -13.74
N GLU A 33 -5.28 -4.31 -13.44
CA GLU A 33 -5.34 -4.90 -12.11
C GLU A 33 -3.97 -4.78 -11.46
N HIS A 34 -3.93 -4.25 -10.24
CA HIS A 34 -2.66 -4.06 -9.53
C HIS A 34 -2.09 -5.38 -9.03
N ASN A 35 -0.78 -5.56 -9.12
CA ASN A 35 -0.07 -6.70 -8.54
C ASN A 35 0.59 -6.31 -7.20
N ARG A 36 1.33 -7.25 -6.62
CA ARG A 36 2.14 -7.04 -5.41
C ARG A 36 3.02 -5.78 -5.50
N GLU A 37 3.78 -5.64 -6.58
CA GLU A 37 4.77 -4.57 -6.73
C GLU A 37 4.16 -3.17 -6.81
N THR A 38 3.01 -3.02 -7.50
CA THR A 38 2.33 -1.73 -7.56
C THR A 38 1.68 -1.36 -6.23
N HIS A 39 1.18 -2.35 -5.46
CA HIS A 39 0.69 -2.16 -4.10
C HIS A 39 1.82 -1.75 -3.13
N LEU A 40 2.96 -2.44 -3.18
CA LEU A 40 4.14 -2.10 -2.39
C LEU A 40 4.57 -0.66 -2.67
N LYS A 41 4.70 -0.31 -3.94
CA LYS A 41 5.13 1.05 -4.31
C LYS A 41 4.18 2.12 -3.80
N ILE A 42 2.86 1.96 -3.94
CA ILE A 42 1.92 2.98 -3.46
C ILE A 42 1.90 3.06 -1.93
N ILE A 43 2.01 1.94 -1.22
CA ILE A 43 2.07 1.92 0.26
C ILE A 43 3.35 2.61 0.75
N GLU A 44 4.50 2.39 0.11
CA GLU A 44 5.75 3.11 0.43
C GLU A 44 5.61 4.63 0.23
N ILE A 45 4.97 5.06 -0.86
CA ILE A 45 4.74 6.47 -1.15
C ILE A 45 3.84 7.10 -0.09
N LEU A 46 2.76 6.42 0.28
CA LEU A 46 1.80 6.91 1.27
C LEU A 46 2.36 6.89 2.70
N GLY A 47 3.13 5.85 3.05
CA GLY A 47 3.83 5.71 4.33
C GLY A 47 4.80 6.86 4.57
N ARG A 48 5.68 7.14 3.59
CA ARG A 48 6.62 8.29 3.65
C ARG A 48 5.93 9.64 3.73
N ALA A 49 4.72 9.77 3.18
CA ALA A 49 3.93 10.99 3.23
C ALA A 49 2.98 11.07 4.45
N SER A 50 3.10 10.14 5.42
CA SER A 50 2.23 10.02 6.59
C SER A 50 0.73 9.89 6.25
N LYS A 51 0.39 9.42 5.04
CA LYS A 51 -0.99 9.14 4.59
C LYS A 51 -1.42 7.73 5.00
N LEU A 52 -1.22 7.40 6.27
CA LEU A 52 -1.29 6.03 6.79
C LEU A 52 -2.68 5.39 6.68
N ASN A 53 -3.75 6.18 6.78
CA ASN A 53 -5.11 5.67 6.59
C ASN A 53 -5.34 5.15 5.17
N HIS A 54 -4.81 5.83 4.14
CA HIS A 54 -4.92 5.35 2.77
C HIS A 54 -4.06 4.11 2.53
N ALA A 55 -2.83 4.11 3.04
CA ALA A 55 -1.93 2.96 2.94
C ALA A 55 -2.56 1.71 3.59
N ARG A 56 -3.11 1.86 4.80
CA ARG A 56 -3.79 0.78 5.52
C ARG A 56 -5.01 0.25 4.77
N CYS A 57 -5.85 1.12 4.20
CA CYS A 57 -6.98 0.65 3.40
C CYS A 57 -6.53 -0.15 2.18
N ILE A 58 -5.51 0.33 1.47
CA ILE A 58 -4.96 -0.37 0.29
C ILE A 58 -4.43 -1.75 0.68
N LEU A 59 -3.61 -1.83 1.74
CA LEU A 59 -3.11 -3.09 2.28
C LEU A 59 -4.28 -4.02 2.59
N LEU A 60 -5.28 -3.54 3.35
CA LEU A 60 -6.36 -4.39 3.82
C LEU A 60 -7.36 -4.85 2.75
N ASP A 61 -7.37 -4.20 1.59
CA ASP A 61 -8.24 -4.56 0.47
C ASP A 61 -7.58 -5.56 -0.51
N MET A 62 -6.28 -5.84 -0.39
CA MET A 62 -5.56 -6.75 -1.31
C MET A 62 -6.18 -8.15 -1.45
N PRO A 63 -6.56 -8.84 -0.36
CA PRO A 63 -7.20 -10.17 -0.47
C PRO A 63 -8.53 -10.16 -1.21
N LYS A 64 -9.27 -9.05 -1.16
CA LYS A 64 -10.53 -8.91 -1.91
C LYS A 64 -10.29 -8.85 -3.43
N LYS A 65 -9.04 -8.58 -3.84
CA LYS A 65 -8.58 -8.54 -5.23
C LYS A 65 -7.84 -9.82 -5.63
N GLY A 66 -7.90 -10.88 -4.82
CA GLY A 66 -7.24 -12.15 -5.09
C GLY A 66 -5.72 -12.16 -4.86
N LEU A 67 -5.18 -11.13 -4.20
CA LEU A 67 -3.77 -11.09 -3.80
C LEU A 67 -3.61 -11.57 -2.37
N GLU A 68 -2.65 -12.46 -2.15
CA GLU A 68 -2.29 -12.90 -0.81
C GLU A 68 -1.65 -11.76 -0.01
N TRP A 69 -1.73 -11.89 1.31
CA TRP A 69 -0.99 -11.01 2.20
C TRP A 69 0.50 -11.23 2.02
N ASP A 70 1.26 -10.14 2.12
CA ASP A 70 2.69 -10.16 1.98
C ASP A 70 3.36 -9.56 3.20
N GLU A 71 4.26 -10.31 3.83
CA GLU A 71 5.00 -9.91 5.02
C GLU A 71 5.68 -8.54 4.85
N ASP A 72 6.32 -8.27 3.71
CA ASP A 72 7.04 -7.01 3.48
C ASP A 72 6.09 -5.80 3.56
N LEU A 73 4.85 -5.95 3.08
CA LEU A 73 3.84 -4.90 3.11
C LEU A 73 3.38 -4.59 4.53
N TRP A 74 3.24 -5.62 5.38
CA TRP A 74 2.90 -5.45 6.79
C TRP A 74 4.04 -4.80 7.55
N VAL A 75 5.27 -5.27 7.37
CA VAL A 75 6.48 -4.69 7.98
C VAL A 75 6.60 -3.21 7.61
N LEU A 76 6.44 -2.87 6.34
CA LEU A 76 6.44 -1.48 5.87
C LEU A 76 5.36 -0.62 6.55
N MET A 77 4.15 -1.17 6.71
CA MET A 77 3.06 -0.44 7.37
C MET A 77 3.35 -0.23 8.85
N ILE A 78 3.82 -1.27 9.56
CA ILE A 78 4.17 -1.24 10.99
C ILE A 78 5.29 -0.22 11.23
N ASP A 79 6.34 -0.24 10.42
CA ASP A 79 7.46 0.72 10.45
C ASP A 79 6.97 2.16 10.19
N SER A 80 6.08 2.34 9.21
CA SER A 80 5.51 3.66 8.89
C SER A 80 4.71 4.26 10.05
N TYR A 81 3.89 3.45 10.74
CA TYR A 81 3.17 3.89 11.95
C TYR A 81 4.13 4.20 13.11
N GLY A 82 5.18 3.38 13.28
CA GLY A 82 6.22 3.60 14.29
C GLY A 82 6.97 4.93 14.08
N LYS A 83 7.43 5.18 12.85
CA LYS A 83 8.11 6.44 12.47
C LYS A 83 7.22 7.67 12.61
N ALA A 84 5.91 7.53 12.48
CA ALA A 84 4.95 8.60 12.72
C ALA A 84 4.60 8.83 14.21
N GLY A 85 5.17 8.04 15.13
CA GLY A 85 4.89 8.12 16.57
C GLY A 85 3.53 7.55 16.97
N ILE A 86 2.84 6.86 16.07
CA ILE A 86 1.51 6.26 16.31
C ILE A 86 1.70 4.80 16.77
N VAL A 87 2.45 4.64 17.85
CA VAL A 87 2.95 3.34 18.33
C VAL A 87 1.82 2.34 18.61
N GLN A 88 0.70 2.80 19.18
CA GLN A 88 -0.44 1.93 19.48
C GLN A 88 -1.02 1.26 18.22
N GLU A 89 -1.10 1.98 17.10
CA GLU A 89 -1.60 1.40 15.85
C GLU A 89 -0.56 0.48 15.19
N SER A 90 0.74 0.77 15.36
CA SER A 90 1.83 -0.11 14.93
C SER A 90 1.73 -1.48 15.63
N VAL A 91 1.53 -1.50 16.96
CA VAL A 91 1.33 -2.74 17.73
C VAL A 91 0.07 -3.50 17.30
N LYS A 92 -1.05 -2.79 17.08
CA LYS A 92 -2.29 -3.44 16.60
C LYS A 92 -2.11 -4.07 15.22
N LEU A 93 -1.34 -3.44 14.33
CA LEU A 93 -1.05 -4.02 13.02
C LEU A 93 -0.16 -5.26 13.12
N PHE A 94 0.83 -5.24 14.01
CA PHE A 94 1.66 -6.42 14.29
C PHE A 94 0.82 -7.60 14.78
N GLN A 95 -0.05 -7.38 15.77
CA GLN A 95 -0.96 -8.43 16.27
C GLN A 95 -1.89 -8.94 15.18
N LYS A 96 -2.43 -8.05 14.35
CA LYS A 96 -3.30 -8.43 13.23
C LYS A 96 -2.57 -9.24 12.16
N MET A 97 -1.30 -8.94 11.90
CA MET A 97 -0.45 -9.73 10.99
C MET A 97 -0.34 -11.18 11.49
N GLU A 98 -0.03 -11.37 12.79
CA GLU A 98 0.02 -12.70 13.42
C GLU A 98 -1.32 -13.43 13.39
N GLU A 99 -2.44 -12.73 13.67
CA GLU A 99 -3.80 -13.30 13.62
C GLU A 99 -4.18 -13.81 12.22
N LEU A 100 -3.67 -13.15 11.18
CA LEU A 100 -3.90 -13.52 9.79
C LEU A 100 -2.95 -14.63 9.31
N GLY A 101 -2.01 -15.07 10.15
CA GLY A 101 -1.02 -16.09 9.81
C GLY A 101 -0.02 -15.61 8.75
N VAL A 102 0.24 -14.30 8.69
CA VAL A 102 1.22 -13.68 7.81
C VAL A 102 2.57 -13.61 8.52
#